data_AF-A0AAU9Y4J7-F1
#
_entry.id   AF-A0AAU9Y4J7-F1
#
_cell.length_a   1.000
_cell.length_b   1.000
_cell.length_c   1.000
_cell.angle_alpha   90.00
_cell.angle_beta   90.00
_cell.angle_gamma   90.00
#
_symmetry.space_group_name_H-M   'P 1'
#
loop_
_entity.id
_entity.type
_entity.pdbx_description
1 polymer ?
#
loop_
_entity_poly.entity_id
_entity_poly.type
_entity_poly.pdbx_seq_one_letter_code
_entity_poly.pdbx_strand_id
1 'polypeptide(L)'
;MLTGSTREDSKLGDFGLAREFLALKRVETLWASNCGLAQYYMQSGTGPAHWMAPEVFTCHYTEKADIFSLGILFNAILVRDFAYSASERRWYGTFMKISGGVKLGLGYAVAILGPAAMTEFVHDHKLSEENGFRGLIIDTLNYIQQERLRAEEIYYRI
;
A
#
# COMPACT_ATOMS: atom_id res chain seq x y z
N MET A 1 -33.67 -29.48 -3.01
CA MET A 1 -32.28 -29.12 -3.31
C MET A 1 -32.03 -27.74 -2.73
N LEU A 2 -31.15 -27.62 -1.74
CA LEU A 2 -30.79 -26.33 -1.13
C LEU A 2 -29.73 -25.66 -2.01
N THR A 3 -30.08 -24.60 -2.72
CA THR A 3 -29.12 -23.70 -3.36
C THR A 3 -28.54 -22.78 -2.29
N GLY A 4 -27.66 -23.32 -1.45
CA GLY A 4 -26.87 -22.52 -0.52
C GLY A 4 -25.79 -21.78 -1.31
N SER A 5 -26.12 -20.58 -1.80
CA SER A 5 -25.10 -19.61 -2.20
C SER A 5 -24.30 -19.29 -0.94
N THR A 6 -23.12 -19.88 -0.81
CA THR A 6 -22.14 -19.45 0.18
C THR A 6 -21.79 -18.01 -0.14
N ARG A 7 -22.21 -17.06 0.70
CA ARG A 7 -21.73 -15.69 0.62
C ARG A 7 -20.23 -15.72 0.82
N GLU A 8 -19.48 -15.45 -0.25
CA GLU A 8 -18.03 -15.32 -0.19
C GLU A 8 -17.68 -13.96 0.43
N ASP A 9 -17.84 -13.87 1.75
CA ASP A 9 -17.53 -12.66 2.50
C ASP A 9 -16.00 -12.59 2.71
N SER A 10 -15.36 -11.61 2.07
CA SER A 10 -13.97 -11.27 2.35
C SER A 10 -13.87 -10.60 3.73
N LYS A 11 -12.98 -11.10 4.60
CA LYS A 11 -12.76 -10.55 5.94
C LYS A 11 -11.34 -10.04 6.06
N LEU A 12 -11.19 -8.82 6.58
CA LEU A 12 -9.90 -8.29 7.00
C LEU A 12 -9.60 -8.77 8.42
N GLY A 13 -8.39 -9.29 8.64
CA GLY A 13 -7.90 -9.75 9.93
C GLY A 13 -6.57 -9.10 10.30
N ASP A 14 -5.96 -9.57 11.39
CA ASP A 14 -4.65 -9.13 11.87
C ASP A 14 -4.55 -7.62 12.24
N PHE A 15 -5.47 -7.18 13.10
CA PHE A 15 -5.48 -5.81 13.64
C PHE A 15 -4.46 -5.58 14.77
N GLY A 16 -3.45 -6.44 14.92
CA GLY A 16 -2.43 -6.31 15.98
C GLY A 16 -1.72 -4.97 15.93
N LEU A 17 -1.38 -4.53 14.72
CA LEU A 17 -0.70 -3.26 14.44
C LEU A 17 -1.62 -2.05 14.64
N ALA A 18 -2.89 -2.16 14.24
CA ALA A 18 -3.90 -1.12 14.47
C ALA A 18 -4.17 -0.89 15.96
N ARG A 19 -4.20 -1.97 16.76
CA ARG A 19 -4.35 -1.89 18.22
C ARG A 19 -3.18 -1.14 18.86
N GLU A 20 -1.96 -1.42 18.41
CA GLU A 20 -0.75 -0.77 18.90
C GLU A 20 -0.70 0.71 18.50
N PHE A 21 -1.11 1.06 17.27
CA PHE A 21 -1.30 2.45 16.84
C PHE A 21 -2.24 3.24 17.76
N LEU A 22 -3.41 2.67 18.10
CA LEU A 22 -4.37 3.29 19.00
C LEU A 22 -3.87 3.38 20.46
N ALA A 23 -2.95 2.51 20.86
CA ALA A 23 -2.29 2.59 22.16
C ALA A 23 -1.22 3.69 22.18
N LEU A 24 -0.38 3.77 21.14
CA LEU A 24 0.67 4.77 20.99
C LEU A 24 0.10 6.19 20.82
N LYS A 25 -1.03 6.37 20.12
CA LYS A 25 -1.72 7.66 20.01
C LYS A 25 -2.22 8.23 21.34
N ARG A 26 -2.50 7.36 22.33
CA ARG A 26 -2.98 7.79 23.67
C ARG A 26 -1.85 8.29 24.57
N VAL A 27 -0.59 8.01 24.22
CA VAL A 27 0.57 8.51 24.92
C VAL A 27 1.05 9.74 24.15
N GLU A 28 0.73 10.94 24.65
CA GLU A 28 0.89 12.25 24.01
C GLU A 28 2.36 12.69 23.74
N THR A 29 3.12 11.93 22.96
CA THR A 29 4.42 12.36 22.41
C THR A 29 4.44 12.18 20.90
N LEU A 30 3.70 13.08 20.24
CA LEU A 30 3.22 13.11 18.85
C LEU A 30 4.26 13.18 17.70
N TRP A 31 5.51 12.75 17.91
CA TRP A 31 6.48 12.55 16.82
C TRP A 31 7.24 11.24 17.00
N ALA A 32 7.59 10.91 18.23
CA ALA A 32 8.21 9.64 18.59
C ALA A 32 7.29 8.44 18.34
N SER A 33 5.97 8.61 18.48
CA SER A 33 4.98 7.53 18.29
C SER A 33 4.77 7.16 16.83
N ASN A 34 4.66 8.12 15.89
CA ASN A 34 4.57 7.77 14.47
C ASN A 34 5.90 7.21 13.93
N CYS A 35 7.02 7.65 14.48
CA CYS A 35 8.33 7.17 14.06
C CYS A 35 8.66 5.79 14.63
N GLY A 36 8.35 5.56 15.91
CA GLY A 36 8.40 4.23 16.52
C GLY A 36 7.48 3.24 15.80
N LEU A 37 6.32 3.69 15.33
CA LEU A 37 5.39 2.87 14.56
C LEU A 37 5.93 2.54 13.16
N ALA A 38 6.32 3.54 12.37
CA ALA A 38 6.94 3.32 11.05
C ALA A 38 8.16 2.40 11.17
N GLN A 39 8.99 2.63 12.18
CA GLN A 39 10.15 1.82 12.48
C GLN A 39 9.77 0.40 12.92
N TYR A 40 8.72 0.22 13.72
CA TYR A 40 8.17 -1.09 14.08
C TYR A 40 7.60 -1.86 12.88
N TYR A 41 6.81 -1.20 12.01
CA TYR A 41 6.34 -1.77 10.74
C TYR A 41 7.51 -2.20 9.85
N MET A 42 8.55 -1.38 9.74
CA MET A 42 9.76 -1.67 8.95
C MET A 42 10.64 -2.78 9.58
N GLN A 43 10.72 -2.86 10.90
CA GLN A 43 11.59 -3.80 11.64
C GLN A 43 10.95 -5.17 11.88
N SER A 44 9.62 -5.30 11.73
CA SER A 44 8.90 -6.57 11.90
C SER A 44 9.30 -7.67 10.90
N GLY A 45 10.08 -7.33 9.85
CA GLY A 45 10.80 -8.31 9.02
C GLY A 45 9.94 -9.17 8.08
N THR A 46 8.65 -8.88 7.93
CA THR A 46 7.68 -9.76 7.25
C THR A 46 7.19 -9.30 5.86
N GLY A 47 7.85 -8.31 5.25
CA GLY A 47 7.37 -7.71 4.00
C GLY A 47 6.33 -6.57 4.07
N PRO A 48 5.92 -6.01 5.25
CA PRO A 48 5.04 -4.82 5.30
C PRO A 48 5.56 -3.65 4.47
N ALA A 49 6.88 -3.44 4.42
CA ALA A 49 7.50 -2.31 3.71
C ALA A 49 7.13 -2.25 2.21
N HIS A 50 6.82 -3.38 1.56
CA HIS A 50 6.41 -3.39 0.15
C HIS A 50 4.97 -2.91 -0.09
N TRP A 51 4.18 -2.82 0.98
CA TRP A 51 2.78 -2.38 0.97
C TRP A 51 2.61 -0.94 1.46
N MET A 52 3.64 -0.35 2.07
CA MET A 52 3.54 0.94 2.75
C MET A 52 3.50 2.12 1.77
N ALA A 53 2.77 3.16 2.17
CA ALA A 53 2.78 4.46 1.51
C ALA A 53 4.11 5.20 1.71
N PRO A 54 4.51 6.09 0.78
CA PRO A 54 5.79 6.79 0.83
C PRO A 54 5.97 7.61 2.11
N GLU A 55 4.91 8.23 2.62
CA GLU A 55 4.97 9.05 3.84
C GLU A 55 5.18 8.25 5.13
N VAL A 56 4.92 6.94 5.11
CA VAL A 56 5.16 6.08 6.29
C VAL A 56 6.66 6.04 6.60
N PHE A 57 7.51 6.05 5.57
CA PHE A 57 8.98 6.02 5.74
C PHE A 57 9.54 7.30 6.39
N THR A 58 8.77 8.40 6.41
CA THR A 58 9.12 9.64 7.10
C THR A 58 8.34 9.84 8.38
N CYS A 59 7.78 8.77 8.96
CA CYS A 59 7.09 8.79 10.23
C CYS A 59 5.77 9.58 10.20
N HIS A 60 5.03 9.54 9.07
CA HIS A 60 3.74 10.22 8.89
C HIS A 60 2.63 9.23 8.50
N TYR A 61 2.26 8.32 9.41
CA TYR A 61 1.15 7.40 9.17
C TYR A 61 -0.21 8.10 9.31
N THR A 62 -1.09 7.94 8.32
CA THR A 62 -2.46 8.48 8.30
C THR A 62 -3.42 7.48 7.68
N GLU A 63 -4.73 7.75 7.75
CA GLU A 63 -5.74 6.97 7.01
C GLU A 63 -5.46 6.94 5.49
N LYS A 64 -4.79 7.96 4.95
CA LYS A 64 -4.42 8.01 3.53
C LYS A 64 -3.31 7.01 3.20
N ALA A 65 -2.51 6.60 4.18
CA ALA A 65 -1.53 5.52 4.01
C ALA A 65 -2.22 4.16 3.84
N ASP A 66 -3.34 3.93 4.52
CA ASP A 66 -4.18 2.73 4.32
C ASP A 66 -4.77 2.71 2.91
N ILE A 67 -5.26 3.86 2.42
CA ILE A 67 -5.77 3.99 1.05
C ILE A 67 -4.70 3.66 0.01
N PHE A 68 -3.48 4.16 0.19
CA PHE A 68 -2.37 3.82 -0.71
C PHE A 68 -2.05 2.33 -0.65
N SER A 69 -1.99 1.74 0.55
CA SER A 69 -1.73 0.31 0.75
C SER A 69 -2.80 -0.56 0.07
N LEU A 70 -4.07 -0.11 0.08
CA LEU A 70 -5.16 -0.74 -0.66
C LEU A 70 -4.96 -0.67 -2.17
N GLY A 71 -4.47 0.46 -2.70
CA GLY A 71 -4.08 0.60 -4.10
C GLY A 71 -2.97 -0.38 -4.51
N ILE A 72 -1.97 -0.57 -3.63
CA ILE A 72 -0.92 -1.57 -3.83
C ILE A 72 -1.51 -2.98 -3.88
N LEU A 73 -2.46 -3.29 -2.99
CA LEU A 73 -3.17 -4.58 -2.97
C LEU A 73 -3.97 -4.81 -4.27
N PHE A 74 -4.76 -3.84 -4.70
CA PHE A 74 -5.54 -3.94 -5.94
C PHE A 74 -4.64 -4.15 -7.16
N ASN A 75 -3.55 -3.39 -7.27
CA ASN A 75 -2.59 -3.59 -8.35
C ASN A 75 -1.88 -4.95 -8.25
N ALA A 76 -1.52 -5.41 -7.05
CA ALA A 76 -0.92 -6.73 -6.86
C ALA A 76 -1.87 -7.86 -7.29
N ILE A 77 -3.18 -7.74 -7.04
CA ILE A 77 -4.19 -8.69 -7.51
C ILE A 77 -4.29 -8.68 -9.04
N LEU A 78 -4.27 -7.49 -9.65
CA LEU A 78 -4.43 -7.29 -11.09
C LEU A 78 -3.20 -7.77 -11.89
N VAL A 79 -2.02 -7.30 -11.50
CA VAL A 79 -0.76 -7.52 -12.24
C VAL A 79 -0.09 -8.82 -11.82
N ARG A 80 -0.28 -9.25 -10.57
CA ARG A 80 0.33 -10.45 -9.97
C ARG A 80 1.85 -10.45 -10.03
N ASP A 81 2.47 -9.26 -9.96
CA ASP A 81 3.92 -9.15 -9.89
C ASP A 81 4.45 -9.54 -8.51
N PHE A 82 5.69 -10.01 -8.47
CA PHE A 82 6.34 -10.45 -7.25
C PHE A 82 7.85 -10.16 -7.23
N ALA A 83 8.40 -10.03 -6.02
CA ALA A 83 9.84 -10.04 -5.74
C ALA A 83 10.21 -11.32 -4.96
N TYR A 84 11.49 -11.67 -4.96
CA TYR A 84 12.01 -12.78 -4.14
C TYR A 84 12.61 -12.26 -2.84
N SER A 85 12.30 -12.94 -1.74
CA SER A 85 12.99 -12.76 -0.46
C SER A 85 14.39 -13.36 -0.52
N ALA A 86 15.23 -13.03 0.47
CA ALA A 86 16.52 -13.70 0.69
C ALA A 86 16.39 -15.22 0.93
N SER A 87 15.19 -15.68 1.31
CA SER A 87 14.84 -17.10 1.52
C SER A 87 14.08 -17.71 0.34
N GLU A 88 14.18 -17.11 -0.85
CA GLU A 88 13.56 -17.56 -2.11
C GLU A 88 12.01 -17.61 -2.09
N ARG A 89 11.37 -16.99 -1.09
CA ARG A 89 9.92 -16.87 -1.04
C ARG A 89 9.48 -15.72 -1.94
N ARG A 90 8.34 -15.91 -2.62
CA ARG A 90 7.74 -14.85 -3.44
C ARG A 90 6.92 -13.92 -2.56
N TRP A 91 7.15 -12.63 -2.71
CA TRP A 91 6.35 -11.57 -2.13
C TRP A 91 5.63 -10.85 -3.26
N TYR A 92 4.31 -10.99 -3.29
CA TYR A 92 3.46 -10.23 -4.21
C TYR A 92 3.42 -8.77 -3.79
N GLY A 93 3.18 -7.89 -4.74
CA GLY A 93 3.13 -6.47 -4.47
C GLY A 93 3.21 -5.65 -5.75
N THR A 94 3.42 -4.36 -5.56
CA THR A 94 3.61 -3.42 -6.66
C THR A 94 5.04 -2.93 -6.63
N PHE A 95 5.78 -3.19 -7.70
CA PHE A 95 7.21 -2.98 -7.76
C PHE A 95 7.62 -2.04 -8.88
N MET A 96 8.63 -1.23 -8.61
CA MET A 96 9.38 -0.48 -9.59
C MET A 96 10.69 -1.21 -9.87
N LYS A 97 11.00 -1.41 -11.16
CA LYS A 97 12.31 -1.94 -11.56
C LYS A 97 13.27 -0.78 -11.69
N ILE A 98 14.34 -0.80 -10.90
CA ILE A 98 15.44 0.16 -11.03
C ILE A 98 16.60 -0.48 -11.81
N SER A 99 17.58 0.34 -12.19
CA SER A 99 18.81 -0.10 -12.85
C SER A 99 19.43 -1.31 -12.15
N GLY A 100 19.84 -2.31 -12.93
CA GLY A 100 20.37 -3.58 -12.42
C GLY A 100 19.31 -4.65 -12.12
N GLY A 101 18.03 -4.42 -12.46
CA GLY A 101 16.96 -5.41 -12.34
C GLY A 101 16.42 -5.61 -10.94
N VAL A 102 16.84 -4.75 -9.99
CA VAL A 102 16.35 -4.75 -8.62
C VAL A 102 14.90 -4.24 -8.60
N LYS A 103 14.03 -4.95 -7.88
CA LYS A 103 12.65 -4.56 -7.65
C LYS A 103 12.53 -3.88 -6.29
N LEU A 104 12.06 -2.64 -6.28
CA LEU A 104 11.71 -1.91 -5.07
C LEU A 104 10.19 -1.82 -4.94
N GLY A 105 9.67 -1.93 -3.71
CA GLY A 105 8.25 -1.65 -3.48
C GLY A 105 7.92 -0.21 -3.86
N LEU A 106 6.79 0.01 -4.53
CA LEU A 106 6.45 1.31 -5.12
C LEU A 106 6.51 2.46 -4.11
N GLY A 107 5.93 2.30 -2.92
CA GLY A 107 5.95 3.35 -1.90
C GLY A 107 7.37 3.72 -1.44
N TYR A 108 8.27 2.74 -1.33
CA TYR A 108 9.67 3.00 -1.00
C TYR A 108 10.43 3.68 -2.14
N ALA A 109 10.20 3.24 -3.39
CA ALA A 109 10.79 3.86 -4.56
C ALA A 109 10.37 5.34 -4.67
N VAL A 110 9.08 5.62 -4.47
CA VAL A 110 8.54 6.99 -4.48
C VAL A 110 9.05 7.82 -3.31
N ALA A 111 9.28 7.23 -2.12
CA ALA A 111 9.86 7.94 -0.99
C ALA A 111 11.31 8.42 -1.26
N ILE A 112 12.09 7.67 -2.04
CA ILE A 112 13.49 8.01 -2.36
C ILE A 112 13.58 8.90 -3.61
N LEU A 113 12.85 8.54 -4.66
CA LEU A 113 12.95 9.14 -5.99
C LEU A 113 11.93 10.28 -6.20
N GLY A 114 10.98 10.44 -5.28
CA GLY A 114 9.95 11.46 -5.33
C GLY A 114 8.84 11.17 -6.35
N PRO A 115 8.07 12.20 -6.74
CA PRO A 115 6.88 12.03 -7.59
C PRO A 115 7.21 11.56 -9.01
N ALA A 116 8.42 11.77 -9.51
CA ALA A 116 8.85 11.31 -10.84
C ALA A 116 8.74 9.79 -10.98
N ALA A 117 9.05 9.04 -9.92
CA ALA A 117 8.87 7.60 -9.87
C ALA A 117 7.40 7.20 -10.01
N MET A 118 6.48 7.93 -9.37
CA MET A 118 5.05 7.65 -9.52
C MET A 118 4.58 7.87 -10.97
N THR A 119 5.06 8.93 -11.62
CA THR A 119 4.77 9.18 -13.04
C THR A 119 5.30 8.06 -13.94
N GLU A 120 6.53 7.60 -13.70
CA GLU A 120 7.13 6.48 -14.43
C GLU A 120 6.32 5.19 -14.24
N PHE A 121 5.92 4.89 -13.01
CA PHE A 121 5.10 3.73 -12.69
C PHE A 121 3.77 3.72 -13.45
N VAL A 122 3.03 4.85 -13.42
CA VAL A 122 1.75 5.01 -14.12
C VAL A 122 1.91 4.80 -15.62
N HIS A 123 3.00 5.32 -16.19
CA HIS A 123 3.33 5.15 -17.60
C HIS A 123 3.63 3.67 -17.96
N ASP A 124 4.50 3.01 -17.19
CA ASP A 124 4.95 1.63 -17.46
C ASP A 124 3.81 0.60 -17.32
N HIS A 125 2.93 0.79 -16.34
CA HIS A 125 1.82 -0.13 -16.08
C HIS A 125 0.63 0.05 -17.02
N LYS A 126 0.73 0.95 -18.02
CA LYS A 126 -0.36 1.32 -18.94
C LYS A 126 -1.67 1.54 -18.18
N LEU A 127 -1.60 2.14 -16.99
CA LEU A 127 -2.79 2.43 -16.20
C LEU A 127 -3.61 3.58 -16.81
N SER A 128 -3.30 4.02 -18.04
CA SER A 128 -3.92 5.14 -18.76
C SER A 128 -5.42 5.01 -19.04
N GLU A 129 -6.06 3.89 -18.68
CA GLU A 129 -7.52 3.84 -18.57
C GLU A 129 -7.94 4.61 -17.31
N GLU A 130 -8.27 5.89 -17.50
CA GLU A 130 -8.81 6.77 -16.44
C GLU A 130 -10.17 6.26 -15.91
N ASN A 131 -10.87 5.42 -16.68
CA ASN A 131 -12.16 4.86 -16.31
C ASN A 131 -12.05 3.38 -15.92
N GLY A 132 -12.62 3.01 -14.76
CA GLY A 132 -12.68 1.63 -14.27
C GLY A 132 -11.66 1.32 -13.18
N PHE A 133 -11.36 0.03 -12.99
CA PHE A 133 -10.55 -0.44 -11.84
C PHE A 133 -9.08 0.04 -11.89
N ARG A 134 -8.51 0.27 -13.07
CA ARG A 134 -7.16 0.85 -13.21
C ARG A 134 -7.11 2.32 -12.81
N GLY A 135 -8.11 3.11 -13.21
CA GLY A 135 -8.28 4.48 -12.74
C GLY A 135 -8.44 4.56 -11.22
N LEU A 136 -9.25 3.66 -10.64
CA LEU A 136 -9.36 3.52 -9.18
C LEU A 136 -8.00 3.25 -8.52
N ILE A 137 -7.19 2.34 -9.08
CA ILE A 137 -5.83 2.07 -8.59
C ILE A 137 -4.97 3.34 -8.63
N ILE A 138 -4.96 4.07 -9.74
CA ILE A 138 -4.20 5.34 -9.84
C ILE A 138 -4.63 6.33 -8.77
N ASP A 139 -5.94 6.54 -8.61
CA ASP A 139 -6.49 7.50 -7.66
C ASP A 139 -6.12 7.14 -6.21
N THR A 140 -6.07 5.83 -5.88
CA THR A 140 -5.62 5.37 -4.57
C THR A 140 -4.11 5.53 -4.35
N LEU A 141 -3.30 5.45 -5.44
CA LEU A 141 -1.84 5.53 -5.39
C LEU A 141 -1.29 6.97 -5.54
N ASN A 142 -2.14 7.99 -5.61
CA ASN A 142 -1.71 9.38 -5.80
C ASN A 142 -0.60 9.78 -4.79
N TYR A 143 0.47 10.40 -5.28
CA TYR A 143 1.59 10.85 -4.45
C TYR A 143 1.12 11.85 -3.37
N ILE A 144 0.23 12.78 -3.74
CA ILE A 144 -0.32 13.77 -2.83
C ILE A 144 -1.39 13.09 -1.97
N GLN A 145 -1.08 12.88 -0.69
CA GLN A 145 -1.95 12.15 0.25
C GLN A 145 -3.40 12.66 0.28
N GLN A 146 -3.58 13.98 0.20
CA GLN A 146 -4.90 14.62 0.28
C GLN A 146 -5.75 14.40 -0.98
N GLU A 147 -5.12 14.12 -2.11
CA GLU A 147 -5.79 13.85 -3.38
C GLU A 147 -6.19 12.38 -3.55
N ARG A 148 -5.66 11.47 -2.72
CA ARG A 148 -6.10 10.08 -2.71
C ARG A 148 -7.59 10.01 -2.33
N LEU A 149 -8.30 9.03 -2.87
CA LEU A 149 -9.71 8.80 -2.53
C LEU A 149 -9.93 8.57 -1.03
N ARG A 150 -11.16 8.76 -0.58
CA ARG A 150 -11.65 8.29 0.71
C ARG A 150 -12.17 6.87 0.57
N ALA A 151 -12.16 6.11 1.66
CA ALA A 151 -12.67 4.73 1.67
C ALA A 151 -14.12 4.63 1.16
N GLU A 152 -14.96 5.61 1.51
CA GLU A 152 -16.34 5.70 1.01
C GLU A 152 -16.42 5.87 -0.51
N GLU A 153 -15.56 6.71 -1.10
CA GLU A 153 -15.53 6.93 -2.55
C GLU A 153 -15.06 5.68 -3.31
N ILE A 154 -14.15 4.91 -2.71
CA ILE A 154 -13.72 3.62 -3.24
C ILE A 154 -14.92 2.67 -3.26
N TYR A 155 -15.66 2.55 -2.16
CA TYR A 155 -16.82 1.66 -2.05
C TYR A 155 -17.87 1.88 -3.14
N TYR A 156 -18.08 3.11 -3.60
CA TYR A 156 -19.03 3.39 -4.68
C TYR A 156 -18.50 3.09 -6.10
N ARG A 157 -17.21 2.74 -6.24
CA ARG A 157 -16.56 2.46 -7.53
C ARG A 157 -16.24 0.98 -7.76
N ILE A 158 -16.50 0.11 -6.78
CA ILE A 158 -16.33 -1.36 -6.83
C ILE A 158 -17.65 -2.06 -6.54
#